data_AF-A0A969T5R9-F1
#
_entry.id   AF-A0A969T5R9-F1
#
_cell.length_a   1.000
_cell.length_b   1.000
_cell.length_c   1.000
_cell.angle_alpha   90.00
_cell.angle_beta   90.00
_cell.angle_gamma   90.00
#
_symmetry.space_group_name_H-M   'P 1'
#
loop_
_entity.id
_entity.type
_entity.pdbx_description
1 polymer ?
#
loop_
_entity_poly.entity_id
_entity_poly.type
_entity_poly.pdbx_seq_one_letter_code
_entity_poly.pdbx_strand_id
1 'polypeptide(L)'
;MKQGEKIKIGKSYSTIKAGMINNELEAKILTCIQEYAKKSAWDETFTNVKIQNEDWNIVQNTLSGVTTGRSVIAYCFASWPDGHCTVQQFVFKQKFDGQNYSKMVNYDGLISGSQEKVDCE
;
A
#
# COMPACT_ATOMS: atom_id res chain seq x y z
N MET A 1 -17.00 3.12 31.43
CA MET A 1 -16.34 3.64 30.21
C MET A 1 -17.13 3.11 29.02
N LYS A 2 -17.75 3.96 28.20
CA LYS A 2 -18.57 3.49 27.08
C LYS A 2 -17.66 2.94 25.97
N GLN A 3 -17.91 1.70 25.61
CA GLN A 3 -17.28 0.95 24.53
C GLN A 3 -17.74 1.56 23.18
N GLY A 4 -16.81 2.04 22.35
CA GLY A 4 -17.06 2.23 20.91
C GLY A 4 -17.25 3.64 20.35
N GLU A 5 -16.85 4.73 21.02
CA GLU A 5 -16.78 6.03 20.33
C GLU A 5 -15.61 6.05 19.35
N LYS A 6 -15.92 5.98 18.04
CA LYS A 6 -14.94 6.19 16.96
C LYS A 6 -14.27 7.55 17.16
N ILE A 7 -12.97 7.55 17.41
CA ILE A 7 -12.18 8.78 17.56
C ILE A 7 -12.20 9.52 16.22
N LYS A 8 -12.79 10.72 16.19
CA LYS A 8 -12.73 11.60 15.01
C LYS A 8 -11.45 12.43 15.02
N ILE A 9 -10.58 12.14 14.07
CA ILE A 9 -9.35 12.86 13.72
C ILE A 9 -9.64 13.98 12.72
N GLY A 10 -10.68 13.86 11.88
CA GLY A 10 -11.01 14.84 10.85
C GLY A 10 -10.19 14.71 9.57
N LYS A 11 -9.43 13.61 9.43
CA LYS A 11 -8.75 13.19 8.20
C LYS A 11 -9.39 11.87 7.74
N SER A 12 -9.74 11.76 6.46
CA SER A 12 -10.46 10.60 5.92
C SER A 12 -9.69 9.99 4.75
N TYR A 13 -9.58 8.67 4.72
CA TYR A 13 -8.97 7.92 3.62
C TYR A 13 -9.67 8.17 2.28
N SER A 14 -11.00 8.32 2.28
CA SER A 14 -11.79 8.63 1.09
C SER A 14 -11.30 9.91 0.38
N THR A 15 -10.80 10.90 1.13
CA THR A 15 -10.31 12.19 0.61
C THR A 15 -8.91 12.11 -0.02
N ILE A 16 -8.15 11.05 0.23
CA ILE A 16 -6.83 10.85 -0.37
C ILE A 16 -6.98 10.65 -1.87
N LYS A 17 -6.29 11.48 -2.65
CA LYS A 17 -6.29 11.41 -4.11
C LYS A 17 -5.36 10.29 -4.57
N ALA A 18 -5.87 9.41 -5.43
CA ALA A 18 -5.05 8.45 -6.17
C ALA A 18 -4.34 9.14 -7.34
N GLY A 19 -3.09 8.78 -7.61
CA GLY A 19 -2.37 9.21 -8.81
C GLY A 19 -2.87 8.48 -10.06
N MET A 20 -3.15 7.18 -9.94
CA MET A 20 -3.82 6.40 -10.96
C MET A 20 -4.92 5.52 -10.36
N ILE A 21 -5.94 5.24 -11.16
CA ILE A 21 -7.03 4.32 -10.80
C ILE A 21 -6.84 3.04 -11.60
N ASN A 22 -6.51 1.96 -10.90
CA ASN A 22 -6.32 0.64 -11.50
C ASN A 22 -6.80 -0.44 -10.53
N ASN A 23 -8.10 -0.72 -10.58
CA ASN A 23 -8.77 -1.63 -9.64
C ASN A 23 -8.14 -3.04 -9.62
N GLU A 24 -7.68 -3.56 -10.77
CA GLU A 24 -7.04 -4.88 -10.82
C GLU A 24 -5.70 -4.89 -10.09
N LEU A 25 -4.90 -3.83 -10.26
CA LEU A 25 -3.62 -3.68 -9.58
C LEU A 25 -3.81 -3.41 -8.08
N GLU A 26 -4.77 -2.56 -7.70
CA GLU A 26 -5.11 -2.28 -6.30
C GLU A 26 -5.56 -3.54 -5.57
N ALA A 27 -6.38 -4.39 -6.19
CA ALA A 27 -6.77 -5.67 -5.62
C ALA A 27 -5.54 -6.59 -5.39
N LYS A 28 -4.62 -6.67 -6.36
CA LYS A 28 -3.38 -7.45 -6.21
C LYS A 28 -2.48 -6.89 -5.10
N ILE A 29 -2.38 -5.57 -4.98
CA ILE A 29 -1.63 -4.91 -3.90
C ILE A 29 -2.26 -5.23 -2.54
N LEU A 30 -3.59 -5.13 -2.43
CA LEU A 30 -4.31 -5.44 -1.20
C LEU A 30 -4.08 -6.88 -0.75
N THR A 31 -4.21 -7.85 -1.66
CA THR A 31 -3.89 -9.25 -1.35
C THR A 31 -2.43 -9.40 -0.93
N CYS A 32 -1.50 -8.77 -1.65
CA CYS A 32 -0.07 -8.84 -1.33
C CYS A 32 0.25 -8.32 0.07
N ILE A 33 -0.29 -7.16 0.46
CA ILE A 33 -0.02 -6.58 1.79
C ILE A 33 -0.70 -7.38 2.90
N GLN A 34 -1.91 -7.90 2.68
CA GLN A 34 -2.60 -8.77 3.64
C GLN A 34 -1.81 -10.07 3.90
N GLU A 35 -1.31 -10.71 2.83
CA GLU A 35 -0.45 -11.89 2.97
C GLU A 35 0.86 -11.59 3.69
N TYR A 36 1.47 -10.44 3.38
CA TYR A 36 2.70 -10.00 4.04
C TYR A 36 2.47 -9.72 5.52
N ALA A 37 1.43 -8.94 5.86
CA ALA A 37 1.02 -8.62 7.22
C ALA A 37 0.81 -9.89 8.05
N LYS A 38 0.09 -10.88 7.49
CA LYS A 38 -0.10 -12.19 8.14
C LYS A 38 1.22 -12.93 8.40
N LYS A 39 2.14 -12.95 7.42
CA LYS A 39 3.45 -13.60 7.56
C LYS A 39 4.35 -12.88 8.55
N SER A 40 4.24 -11.56 8.65
CA SER A 40 5.00 -10.71 9.56
C SER A 40 4.35 -10.50 10.92
N ALA A 41 3.21 -11.17 11.18
CA ALA A 41 2.43 -11.05 12.42
C ALA A 41 2.09 -9.59 12.77
N TRP A 42 1.68 -8.79 11.77
CA TRP A 42 1.15 -7.45 12.01
C TRP A 42 -0.28 -7.55 12.53
N ASP A 43 -0.61 -6.69 13.49
CA ASP A 43 -1.91 -6.67 14.16
C ASP A 43 -2.99 -5.92 13.37
N GLU A 44 -2.58 -5.04 12.47
CA GLU A 44 -3.47 -4.24 11.65
C GLU A 44 -4.09 -5.03 10.49
N THR A 45 -5.33 -4.71 10.14
CA THR A 45 -6.05 -5.34 9.02
C THR A 45 -6.21 -4.34 7.89
N PHE A 46 -5.57 -4.61 6.76
CA PHE A 46 -5.69 -3.81 5.53
C PHE A 46 -6.99 -4.12 4.79
N THR A 47 -7.73 -3.07 4.40
CA THR A 47 -9.02 -3.22 3.70
C THR A 47 -9.10 -2.46 2.38
N ASN A 48 -8.38 -1.35 2.23
CA ASN A 48 -8.42 -0.53 1.02
C ASN A 48 -7.03 -0.08 0.57
N VAL A 49 -6.87 0.07 -0.75
CA VAL A 49 -5.64 0.52 -1.40
C VAL A 49 -5.97 1.58 -2.45
N LYS A 50 -5.15 2.63 -2.50
CA LYS A 50 -5.15 3.65 -3.56
C LYS A 50 -3.72 3.83 -4.04
N ILE A 51 -3.49 3.84 -5.34
CA ILE A 51 -2.15 4.02 -5.88
C ILE A 51 -1.79 5.51 -5.84
N GLN A 52 -0.63 5.83 -5.25
CA GLN A 52 -0.16 7.21 -5.16
C GLN A 52 0.42 7.71 -6.48
N ASN A 53 1.18 6.88 -7.20
CA ASN A 53 1.83 7.30 -8.43
C ASN A 53 0.82 7.48 -9.57
N GLU A 54 1.13 8.42 -10.48
CA GLU A 54 0.37 8.63 -11.72
C GLU A 54 0.73 7.60 -12.80
N ASP A 55 1.93 7.04 -12.74
CA ASP A 55 2.39 5.93 -13.57
C ASP A 55 3.42 5.07 -12.81
N TRP A 56 3.85 3.97 -13.40
CA TRP A 56 4.90 3.11 -12.88
C TRP A 56 6.25 3.81 -12.81
N ASN A 57 6.97 3.60 -11.70
CA ASN A 57 8.39 3.93 -11.61
C ASN A 57 9.21 2.76 -12.18
N ILE A 58 10.07 3.02 -13.16
CA ILE A 58 10.97 1.98 -13.68
C ILE A 58 12.10 1.74 -12.69
N VAL A 59 12.31 0.48 -12.35
CA VAL A 59 13.40 0.04 -11.48
C VAL A 59 14.53 -0.50 -12.35
N GLN A 60 15.71 0.08 -12.21
CA GLN A 60 16.90 -0.30 -12.96
C GLN A 60 18.01 -0.74 -12.01
N ASN A 61 18.87 -1.63 -12.49
CA ASN A 61 20.14 -1.88 -11.83
C ASN A 61 21.01 -0.62 -11.90
N THR A 62 21.52 -0.17 -10.76
CA THR A 62 22.27 1.09 -10.65
C THR A 62 23.62 1.06 -11.37
N LEU A 63 24.21 -0.12 -11.56
CA LEU A 63 25.51 -0.27 -12.23
C LEU A 63 25.36 -0.45 -13.75
N SER A 64 24.44 -1.32 -14.19
CA SER A 64 24.31 -1.67 -15.61
C SER A 64 23.24 -0.86 -16.35
N GLY A 65 22.36 -0.15 -15.66
CA GLY A 65 21.21 0.55 -16.24
C GLY A 65 20.10 -0.37 -16.77
N VAL A 66 20.26 -1.69 -16.65
CA VAL A 66 19.28 -2.66 -17.13
C VAL A 66 18.01 -2.58 -16.28
N THR A 67 16.85 -2.52 -16.93
CA THR A 67 15.54 -2.60 -16.27
C THR A 67 15.39 -3.95 -15.58
N THR A 68 15.13 -3.92 -14.27
CA THR A 68 14.91 -5.11 -13.44
C THR A 68 13.47 -5.23 -12.95
N GLY A 69 12.67 -4.18 -13.13
CA GLY A 69 11.27 -4.18 -12.76
C GLY A 69 10.62 -2.82 -12.86
N ARG A 70 9.45 -2.71 -12.26
CA ARG A 70 8.72 -1.47 -12.05
C ARG A 70 8.06 -1.48 -10.68
N SER A 71 7.86 -0.30 -10.10
CA SER A 71 7.27 -0.15 -8.77
C SER A 71 6.23 0.96 -8.71
N VAL A 72 5.37 0.85 -7.71
CA VAL A 72 4.41 1.89 -7.30
C VAL A 72 4.43 2.01 -5.79
N ILE A 73 4.12 3.20 -5.32
CA ILE A 73 3.78 3.54 -3.95
C ILE A 73 2.26 3.52 -3.86
N ALA A 74 1.71 2.90 -2.83
CA ALA A 74 0.28 2.88 -2.58
C ALA A 74 -0.03 3.27 -1.14
N TYR A 75 -1.15 3.98 -0.97
CA TYR A 75 -1.78 4.26 0.31
C TYR A 75 -2.63 3.06 0.72
N CYS A 76 -2.21 2.36 1.77
CA CYS A 76 -2.94 1.24 2.33
C CYS A 76 -3.66 1.71 3.61
N PHE A 77 -4.98 1.55 3.63
CA PHE A 77 -5.80 1.82 4.81
C PHE A 77 -5.92 0.57 5.66
N ALA A 78 -5.76 0.74 6.97
CA ALA A 78 -5.79 -0.34 7.95
C ALA A 78 -6.63 0.01 9.18
N SER A 79 -7.27 -1.00 9.75
CA SER A 79 -7.92 -0.95 11.06
C SER A 79 -7.10 -1.71 12.09
N TRP A 80 -6.91 -1.13 13.27
CA TRP A 80 -6.14 -1.71 14.37
C TRP A 80 -7.04 -2.37 15.42
N PRO A 81 -6.54 -3.36 16.19
CA PRO A 81 -7.35 -4.06 17.19
C PRO A 81 -7.87 -3.18 18.34
N ASP A 82 -7.19 -2.08 18.63
CA ASP A 82 -7.60 -1.09 19.64
C ASP A 82 -8.67 -0.11 19.12
N GLY A 83 -9.11 -0.27 17.87
CA GLY A 83 -10.23 0.45 17.27
C GLY A 83 -9.86 1.75 16.56
N HIS A 84 -8.57 2.11 16.43
CA HIS A 84 -8.17 3.22 15.56
C HIS A 84 -7.87 2.75 14.13
N CYS A 85 -7.84 3.70 13.19
CA CYS A 85 -7.50 3.44 11.80
C CYS A 85 -6.33 4.29 11.35
N THR A 86 -5.55 3.75 10.41
CA THR A 86 -4.40 4.44 9.82
C THR A 86 -4.39 4.31 8.32
N VAL A 87 -3.69 5.24 7.68
CA VAL A 87 -3.20 5.08 6.32
C VAL A 87 -1.68 5.06 6.37
N GLN A 88 -1.05 4.19 5.58
CA GLN A 88 0.41 4.12 5.45
C GLN A 88 0.81 3.91 3.99
N GLN A 89 1.95 4.47 3.61
CA GLN A 89 2.50 4.30 2.27
C GLN A 89 3.45 3.11 2.23
N PHE A 90 3.23 2.24 1.24
CA PHE A 90 4.06 1.06 0.96
C PHE A 90 4.50 1.03 -0.49
N VAL A 91 5.65 0.44 -0.74
CA VAL A 91 6.24 0.24 -2.06
C VAL A 91 5.97 -1.19 -2.51
N PHE A 92 5.46 -1.33 -3.72
CA PHE A 92 5.19 -2.61 -4.36
C PHE A 92 5.88 -2.68 -5.71
N LYS A 93 6.41 -3.87 -6.06
CA LYS A 93 7.16 -4.08 -7.30
C LYS A 93 6.67 -5.26 -8.12
N GLN A 94 6.82 -5.12 -9.43
CA GLN A 94 6.75 -6.20 -10.41
C GLN A 94 8.12 -6.37 -11.05
N LYS A 95 8.67 -7.59 -10.99
CA LYS A 95 9.96 -7.92 -11.61
C LYS A 95 9.83 -7.93 -13.13
N PHE A 96 10.91 -7.58 -13.83
CA PHE A 96 11.05 -7.71 -15.27
C PHE A 96 11.98 -8.89 -15.59
N ASP A 97 11.58 -9.77 -16.49
CA ASP A 97 12.35 -10.96 -16.87
C ASP A 97 13.24 -10.75 -18.10
N GLY A 98 13.31 -9.52 -18.61
CA GLY A 98 13.99 -9.16 -19.86
C GLY A 98 13.04 -8.98 -21.05
N GLN A 99 11.80 -9.44 -20.95
CA GLN A 99 10.77 -9.30 -21.99
C GLN A 99 9.45 -8.74 -21.43
N ASN A 100 8.99 -9.26 -20.30
CA ASN A 100 7.70 -8.95 -19.70
C ASN A 100 7.82 -8.60 -18.22
N TYR A 101 6.89 -7.80 -17.73
CA TYR A 101 6.69 -7.61 -16.30
C TYR A 101 5.88 -8.77 -15.71
N SER A 102 6.30 -9.24 -14.55
CA SER A 102 5.58 -10.27 -13.81
C SER A 102 4.17 -9.79 -13.46
N LYS A 103 3.20 -10.71 -13.57
CA LYS A 103 1.83 -10.49 -13.11
C LYS A 103 1.73 -10.43 -11.58
N MET A 104 2.72 -10.99 -10.87
CA MET A 104 2.79 -10.97 -9.42
C MET A 104 3.31 -9.63 -8.90
N VAL A 105 2.57 -9.05 -7.96
CA VAL A 105 2.98 -7.88 -7.19
C VAL A 105 3.69 -8.37 -5.92
N ASN A 106 4.82 -7.75 -5.59
CA ASN A 106 5.60 -8.09 -4.41
C ASN A 106 5.72 -6.87 -3.51
N TYR A 107 5.62 -7.07 -2.21
CA TYR A 107 6.03 -6.08 -1.21
C TYR A 107 7.52 -5.77 -1.38
N ASP A 108 7.86 -4.49 -1.43
CA ASP A 108 9.24 -4.02 -1.58
C ASP A 108 9.70 -3.20 -0.38
N GLY A 109 8.78 -2.54 0.32
CA GLY A 109 9.10 -1.82 1.54
C GLY A 109 7.97 -0.92 2.02
N LEU A 110 8.24 -0.18 3.08
CA LEU A 110 7.38 0.87 3.62
C LEU A 110 8.08 2.22 3.52
N ILE A 111 7.30 3.30 3.42
CA ILE A 111 7.83 4.66 3.54
C ILE A 111 7.83 5.04 5.01
N SER A 112 9.02 5.19 5.61
CA SER A 112 9.15 5.52 7.03
C SER A 112 8.52 6.89 7.33
N GLY A 113 7.80 6.99 8.44
CA GLY A 113 7.12 8.22 8.85
C GLY A 113 5.85 8.56 8.06
N SER A 114 5.41 7.71 7.12
CA SER A 114 4.18 7.94 6.33
C SER A 114 2.89 7.51 7.01
N GLN A 115 2.98 6.82 8.15
CA GLN A 115 1.80 6.31 8.84
C GLN A 115 1.07 7.45 9.53
N GLU A 116 -0.19 7.66 9.15
CA GLU A 116 -1.05 8.70 9.72
C GLU A 116 -2.33 8.07 10.27
N LYS A 117 -2.78 8.55 11.44
CA LYS A 117 -4.11 8.23 11.96
C LYS A 117 -5.18 8.94 11.11
N VAL A 118 -6.24 8.23 10.79
CA VAL A 118 -7.39 8.71 10.04
C VAL A 118 -8.68 8.25 10.70
N ASP A 119 -9.79 8.88 10.33
CA ASP A 119 -11.13 8.45 10.69
C ASP A 119 -11.37 7.04 10.13
N CYS A 120 -11.94 6.16 10.95
CA CYS A 120 -12.38 4.86 10.51
C CYS A 120 -13.65 4.98 9.65
N GLU A 121 -13.59 4.42 8.45
CA GLU A 121 -14.68 4.42 7.45
C GLU A 121 -15.51 3.13 7.51
#